data_AF-A0A497FJV6-F1
#
_entry.id   AF-A0A497FJV6-F1
#
_cell.length_a   1.000
_cell.length_b   1.000
_cell.length_c   1.000
_cell.angle_alpha   90.00
_cell.angle_beta   90.00
_cell.angle_gamma   90.00
#
_symmetry.space_group_name_H-M   'P 1'
#
loop_
_entity.id
_entity.type
_entity.pdbx_description
1 polymer ?
#
loop_
_entity_poly.entity_id
_entity_poly.type
_entity_poly.pdbx_seq_one_letter_code
_entity_poly.pdbx_strand_id
1 'polypeptide(L)'
;MQINIIYDGNYCIAYNIILDVNLQELGDFAKFIDRLLREGFEVLSINQFKFLSPADNKRVFFFVLLKKPLKEPVLKEGEEGYSMEHLRKGLIEYYMRVYGPIGRQILERDLLNIIEKEGVGIGEAMKRLYHRIYK
;
A
#
# COMPACT_ATOMS: atom_id res chain seq x y z
N MET A 1 -6.86 -19.91 -15.67
CA MET A 1 -6.11 -18.99 -14.79
C MET A 1 -6.63 -19.14 -13.37
N GLN A 2 -5.72 -19.35 -12.41
CA GLN A 2 -6.00 -19.43 -10.99
C GLN A 2 -5.30 -18.29 -10.26
N ILE A 3 -6.00 -17.60 -9.37
CA ILE A 3 -5.49 -16.48 -8.57
C ILE A 3 -5.70 -16.80 -7.10
N ASN A 4 -4.63 -16.79 -6.31
CA ASN A 4 -4.66 -17.02 -4.87
C ASN A 4 -4.04 -15.81 -4.15
N ILE A 5 -4.70 -15.31 -3.11
CA ILE A 5 -4.10 -14.31 -2.22
C ILE A 5 -3.22 -15.04 -1.21
N ILE A 6 -1.94 -14.69 -1.17
CA ILE A 6 -0.95 -15.31 -0.26
C ILE A 6 -0.62 -14.41 0.92
N TYR A 7 -0.88 -13.11 0.80
CA TYR A 7 -0.78 -12.15 1.89
C TYR A 7 -1.75 -11.00 1.63
N ASP A 8 -2.53 -10.63 2.62
CA ASP A 8 -3.45 -9.50 2.56
C ASP A 8 -3.23 -8.57 3.75
N GLY A 9 -2.28 -7.64 3.60
CA GLY A 9 -1.94 -6.65 4.61
C GLY A 9 -2.72 -5.36 4.47
N ASN A 10 -2.49 -4.44 5.40
CA ASN A 10 -3.14 -3.12 5.37
C ASN A 10 -2.62 -2.23 4.23
N TYR A 11 -1.34 -2.36 3.87
CA TYR A 11 -0.68 -1.55 2.83
C TYR A 11 -0.41 -2.30 1.52
N CYS A 12 -0.19 -3.61 1.59
CA CYS A 12 0.10 -4.40 0.41
C CYS A 12 -0.68 -5.71 0.39
N ILE A 13 -0.91 -6.20 -0.83
CA ILE A 13 -1.48 -7.50 -1.11
C ILE A 13 -0.54 -8.24 -2.04
N ALA A 14 -0.34 -9.51 -1.78
CA ALA A 14 0.45 -10.38 -2.64
C ALA A 14 -0.44 -11.47 -3.21
N TYR A 15 -0.38 -11.60 -4.53
CA TYR A 15 -1.06 -12.63 -5.30
C TYR A 15 -0.06 -13.66 -5.80
N ASN A 16 -0.51 -14.89 -5.78
CA ASN A 16 0.06 -15.98 -6.52
C ASN A 16 -0.89 -16.33 -7.66
N ILE A 17 -0.41 -16.22 -8.91
CA ILE A 17 -1.21 -16.40 -10.11
C ILE A 17 -0.59 -17.50 -10.94
N ILE A 18 -1.37 -18.53 -11.23
CA ILE A 18 -0.97 -19.66 -12.07
C ILE A 18 -1.82 -19.61 -13.34
N LEU A 19 -1.17 -19.61 -14.49
CA LEU A 19 -1.86 -19.59 -15.77
C LEU A 19 -1.26 -20.60 -16.76
N ASP A 20 -2.12 -21.15 -17.59
CA ASP A 20 -1.72 -21.91 -18.77
C ASP A 20 -1.24 -20.92 -19.84
N VAL A 21 -0.11 -21.23 -20.50
CA VAL A 21 0.54 -20.37 -21.50
C VAL A 21 -0.24 -20.45 -22.81
N ASN A 22 -1.34 -19.70 -22.85
CA ASN A 22 -2.14 -19.47 -24.04
C ASN A 22 -2.58 -18.00 -24.10
N LEU A 23 -2.97 -17.55 -25.31
CA LEU A 23 -3.32 -16.15 -25.55
C LEU A 23 -4.48 -15.66 -24.68
N GLN A 24 -5.45 -16.53 -24.39
CA GLN A 24 -6.62 -16.19 -23.60
C GLN A 24 -6.22 -15.86 -22.16
N GLU A 25 -5.48 -16.75 -21.49
CA GLU A 25 -5.10 -16.55 -20.09
C GLU A 25 -4.09 -15.43 -19.90
N LEU A 26 -3.18 -15.22 -20.86
CA LEU A 26 -2.30 -14.05 -20.84
C LEU A 26 -3.09 -12.75 -21.00
N GLY A 27 -4.13 -12.74 -21.83
CA GLY A 27 -5.04 -11.61 -21.97
C GLY A 27 -5.86 -11.36 -20.69
N ASP A 28 -6.33 -12.41 -20.04
CA ASP A 28 -7.07 -12.31 -18.78
C ASP A 28 -6.19 -11.84 -17.63
N PHE A 29 -4.92 -12.25 -17.60
CA PHE A 29 -3.92 -11.73 -16.66
C PHE A 29 -3.69 -10.23 -16.87
N ALA A 30 -3.50 -9.78 -18.12
CA ALA A 30 -3.33 -8.36 -18.41
C ALA A 30 -4.54 -7.53 -17.98
N LYS A 31 -5.76 -8.02 -18.24
CA LYS A 31 -7.01 -7.37 -17.77
C LYS A 31 -7.13 -7.34 -16.25
N PHE A 32 -6.69 -8.40 -15.58
CA PHE A 32 -6.69 -8.45 -14.12
C PHE A 32 -5.77 -7.36 -13.53
N ILE A 33 -4.56 -7.23 -14.06
CA ILE A 33 -3.63 -6.16 -13.63
C ILE A 33 -4.19 -4.78 -13.95
N ASP A 34 -4.71 -4.57 -15.17
CA ASP A 34 -5.31 -3.29 -15.58
C ASP A 34 -6.47 -2.88 -14.66
N ARG A 35 -7.34 -3.82 -14.28
CA ARG A 35 -8.42 -3.56 -13.33
C ARG A 35 -7.90 -3.09 -11.97
N LEU A 36 -6.86 -3.74 -11.44
CA LEU A 36 -6.29 -3.36 -10.14
C LEU A 36 -5.62 -1.99 -10.19
N LEU A 37 -4.94 -1.66 -11.28
CA LEU A 37 -4.38 -0.32 -11.48
C LEU A 37 -5.49 0.74 -11.52
N ARG A 38 -6.62 0.47 -12.19
CA ARG A 38 -7.79 1.38 -12.20
C ARG A 38 -8.45 1.53 -10.83
N GLU A 39 -8.37 0.50 -9.98
CA GLU A 39 -8.83 0.54 -8.59
C GLU A 39 -7.85 1.30 -7.67
N GLY A 40 -6.72 1.80 -8.21
CA GLY A 40 -5.74 2.60 -7.48
C GLY A 40 -4.64 1.79 -6.81
N PHE A 41 -4.52 0.50 -7.11
CA PHE A 41 -3.38 -0.28 -6.66
C PHE A 41 -2.12 0.12 -7.44
N GLU A 42 -0.98 0.11 -6.77
CA GLU A 42 0.32 0.34 -7.38
C GLU A 42 1.06 -1.00 -7.45
N VAL A 43 1.54 -1.37 -8.65
CA VAL A 43 2.32 -2.60 -8.84
C VAL A 43 3.73 -2.38 -8.31
N LEU A 44 4.08 -3.07 -7.23
CA LEU A 44 5.43 -3.01 -6.66
C LEU A 44 6.38 -3.99 -7.33
N SER A 45 5.89 -5.19 -7.67
CA SER A 45 6.71 -6.23 -8.28
C SER A 45 5.86 -7.27 -9.00
N ILE A 46 6.35 -7.75 -10.14
CA ILE A 46 5.85 -8.94 -10.84
C ILE A 46 7.03 -9.87 -11.11
N ASN A 47 7.05 -11.03 -10.47
CA ASN A 47 8.10 -12.03 -10.67
C ASN A 47 7.51 -13.27 -11.34
N GLN A 48 8.11 -13.67 -12.46
CA GLN A 48 7.74 -14.88 -13.17
C GLN A 48 8.62 -16.05 -12.72
N PHE A 49 7.99 -17.19 -12.43
CA PHE A 49 8.67 -18.43 -12.15
C PHE A 49 8.18 -19.49 -13.15
N LYS A 50 9.12 -20.24 -13.73
CA LYS A 50 8.82 -21.38 -14.59
C LYS A 50 8.83 -22.64 -13.74
N PHE A 51 7.88 -23.54 -13.98
CA PHE A 51 7.94 -24.88 -13.40
C PHE A 51 9.15 -25.62 -13.99
N LEU A 52 9.94 -26.26 -13.12
CA LEU A 52 11.08 -27.10 -13.51
C LEU A 52 10.63 -28.49 -13.99
N SER A 53 9.34 -28.81 -13.88
CA SER A 53 8.76 -30.10 -14.24
C SER A 53 8.36 -30.14 -15.73
N PRO A 54 8.85 -31.11 -16.51
CA PRO A 54 8.45 -31.30 -17.91
C PRO A 54 6.94 -31.50 -18.11
N ALA A 55 6.23 -31.99 -17.09
CA ALA A 55 4.78 -32.21 -17.13
C ALA A 55 3.97 -30.90 -17.06
N ASP A 56 4.56 -29.82 -16.50
CA ASP A 56 3.92 -28.52 -16.28
C ASP A 56 4.49 -27.43 -17.19
N ASN A 57 5.22 -27.78 -18.26
CA ASN A 57 5.86 -26.84 -19.19
C ASN A 57 4.88 -25.86 -19.88
N LYS A 58 3.58 -26.10 -19.78
CA LYS A 58 2.54 -25.22 -20.30
C LYS A 58 2.00 -24.24 -19.26
N ARG A 59 2.51 -24.23 -18.03
CA ARG A 59 2.07 -23.34 -16.95
C ARG A 59 3.17 -22.37 -16.56
N VAL A 60 2.75 -21.15 -16.25
CA VAL A 60 3.62 -20.11 -15.70
C VAL A 60 3.04 -19.65 -14.38
N PHE A 61 3.93 -19.40 -13.43
CA PHE A 61 3.62 -18.87 -12.12
C PHE A 61 4.06 -17.41 -12.06
N PHE A 62 3.19 -16.55 -11.55
CA PHE A 62 3.49 -15.15 -11.26
C PHE A 62 3.26 -14.86 -9.77
N PHE A 63 4.28 -14.28 -9.15
CA PHE A 63 4.12 -13.59 -7.88
C PHE A 63 3.93 -12.11 -8.17
N VAL A 64 2.78 -11.56 -7.78
CA VAL A 64 2.45 -10.15 -7.97
C VAL A 64 2.29 -9.49 -6.61
N LEU A 65 3.14 -8.52 -6.31
CA LEU A 65 3.05 -7.69 -5.12
C LEU A 65 2.50 -6.32 -5.49
N LEU A 66 1.40 -5.94 -4.85
CA LEU A 66 0.75 -4.67 -5.06
C LEU A 66 0.67 -3.91 -3.75
N LYS A 67 0.82 -2.60 -3.83
CA LYS A 67 0.44 -1.67 -2.79
C LYS A 67 -1.03 -1.30 -2.97
N LYS A 68 -1.80 -1.38 -1.89
CA LYS A 68 -3.19 -1.00 -1.85
C LYS A 68 -3.33 0.51 -2.02
N PRO A 69 -4.39 0.99 -2.69
CA PRO A 69 -4.73 2.41 -2.64
C PRO A 69 -4.90 2.81 -1.19
N LEU A 70 -4.10 3.77 -0.76
CA LEU A 70 -4.38 4.49 0.47
C LEU A 70 -5.61 5.34 0.15
N LYS A 71 -6.81 4.91 0.58
CA LYS A 71 -7.95 5.82 0.60
C LYS A 71 -7.48 7.04 1.40
N GLU A 72 -7.41 8.21 0.80
CA GLU A 72 -7.24 9.41 1.61
C GLU A 72 -8.36 9.35 2.67
N PRO A 73 -8.05 9.52 3.97
CA PRO A 73 -9.13 9.79 4.90
C PRO A 73 -9.90 10.94 4.28
N VAL A 74 -11.23 10.80 4.18
CA VAL A 74 -12.07 11.82 3.56
C VAL A 74 -11.90 13.08 4.40
N LEU A 75 -10.98 13.94 3.97
CA LEU A 75 -10.86 15.29 4.47
C LEU A 75 -11.93 16.03 3.72
N LYS A 76 -12.94 16.46 4.46
CA LYS A 76 -13.73 17.59 4.01
C LYS A 76 -12.76 18.77 3.99
N GLU A 77 -12.20 19.05 2.83
CA GLU A 77 -11.49 20.30 2.59
C GLU A 77 -12.44 21.44 2.98
N GLY A 78 -11.98 22.33 3.86
CA GLY A 78 -12.78 23.52 4.18
C GLY A 78 -12.51 24.25 5.49
N GLU A 79 -11.75 23.70 6.46
CA GLU A 79 -11.57 24.43 7.73
C GLU A 79 -10.10 24.63 8.09
N GLU A 80 -9.64 25.86 7.91
CA GLU A 80 -8.50 26.45 8.62
C GLU A 80 -8.75 26.33 10.13
N GLY A 81 -8.41 25.19 10.71
CA GLY A 81 -8.74 24.93 12.12
C GLY A 81 -8.66 23.47 12.55
N TYR A 82 -7.79 22.64 11.96
CA TYR A 82 -7.64 21.27 12.44
C TYR A 82 -7.26 21.29 13.93
N SER A 83 -8.15 20.76 14.76
CA SER A 83 -7.85 20.55 16.17
C SER A 83 -6.65 19.58 16.29
N MET A 84 -5.86 19.74 17.34
CA MET A 84 -4.72 18.84 17.60
C MET A 84 -5.15 17.38 17.69
N GLU A 85 -6.37 17.13 18.15
CA GLU A 85 -6.98 15.80 18.21
C GLU A 85 -7.27 15.23 16.82
N HIS A 86 -7.74 16.07 15.90
CA HIS A 86 -7.99 15.67 14.51
C HIS A 86 -6.69 15.25 13.81
N LEU A 87 -5.63 16.07 13.93
CA LEU A 87 -4.30 15.76 13.38
C LEU A 87 -3.76 14.46 13.96
N ARG A 88 -3.83 14.31 15.29
CA ARG A 88 -3.38 13.09 15.97
C ARG A 88 -4.13 11.86 15.48
N LYS A 89 -5.46 11.92 15.37
CA LYS A 89 -6.28 10.79 14.89
C LYS A 89 -5.93 10.43 13.45
N GLY A 90 -5.84 11.42 12.57
CA GLY A 90 -5.50 11.20 11.16
C GLY A 90 -4.10 10.62 10.96
N LEU A 91 -3.10 11.07 11.74
CA LEU A 91 -1.76 10.51 11.72
C LEU A 91 -1.73 9.07 12.26
N ILE A 92 -2.37 8.80 13.40
CA ILE A 92 -2.44 7.45 13.95
C ILE A 92 -3.12 6.50 12.97
N GLU A 93 -4.26 6.90 12.40
CA GLU A 93 -5.00 6.09 11.44
C GLU A 93 -4.16 5.79 10.19
N TYR A 94 -3.48 6.80 9.64
CA TYR A 94 -2.56 6.64 8.53
C TYR A 94 -1.46 5.65 8.86
N TYR A 95 -0.72 5.86 9.95
CA TYR A 95 0.43 5.03 10.28
C TYR A 95 0.02 3.60 10.65
N MET A 96 -1.09 3.41 11.36
CA MET A 96 -1.65 2.08 11.65
C MET A 96 -2.08 1.36 10.37
N ARG A 97 -2.59 2.10 9.38
CA ARG A 97 -2.96 1.53 8.08
C ARG A 97 -1.74 1.22 7.21
N VAL A 98 -0.73 2.07 7.18
CA VAL A 98 0.45 1.85 6.34
C VAL A 98 1.38 0.79 6.94
N TYR A 99 1.62 0.87 8.25
CA TYR A 99 2.65 0.06 8.91
C TYR A 99 2.08 -0.99 9.87
N GLY A 100 0.75 -1.09 9.99
CA GLY A 100 0.13 -2.11 10.84
C GLY A 100 0.40 -1.88 12.34
N PRO A 101 0.61 -2.95 13.12
CA PRO A 101 0.77 -2.87 14.58
C PRO A 101 1.93 -1.97 15.06
N ILE A 102 2.99 -1.82 14.25
CA ILE A 102 4.15 -0.99 14.57
C ILE A 102 3.95 0.49 14.18
N GLY A 103 2.82 0.84 13.54
CA GLY A 103 2.59 2.19 13.03
C GLY A 103 2.69 3.28 14.08
N ARG A 104 2.23 3.03 15.32
CA ARG A 104 2.38 4.00 16.42
C ARG A 104 3.84 4.29 16.75
N GLN A 105 4.70 3.28 16.78
CA GLN A 105 6.12 3.43 17.10
C GLN A 105 6.84 4.23 16.01
N ILE A 106 6.49 4.00 14.74
CA ILE A 106 7.05 4.75 13.62
C ILE A 106 6.56 6.21 13.65
N LEU A 107 5.27 6.44 13.92
CA LEU A 107 4.72 7.79 14.08
C LEU A 107 5.45 8.56 15.19
N GLU A 108 5.62 7.96 16.36
CA GLU A 108 6.34 8.56 17.48
C GLU A 108 7.78 8.90 17.10
N ARG A 109 8.48 7.99 16.41
CA ARG A 109 9.84 8.20 15.93
C ARG A 109 9.91 9.35 14.92
N ASP A 110 8.99 9.43 13.97
CA ASP A 110 8.96 10.50 12.96
C ASP A 110 8.65 11.87 13.58
N LEU A 111 7.73 11.91 14.54
CA LEU A 111 7.45 13.13 15.31
C LEU A 111 8.68 13.58 16.12
N LEU A 112 9.35 12.65 16.81
CA LEU A 112 10.59 12.94 17.54
C LEU A 112 11.68 13.46 16.60
N ASN A 113 11.87 12.83 15.44
CA ASN A 113 12.85 13.26 14.44
C ASN A 113 12.60 14.71 13.99
N ILE A 114 11.34 15.11 13.80
CA ILE A 114 10.99 16.49 13.42
C ILE A 114 11.28 17.44 14.59
N ILE A 115 10.88 17.09 15.80
CA ILE A 115 11.13 17.88 17.01
C ILE A 115 12.63 18.13 17.19
N GLU A 116 13.46 17.08 17.10
CA GLU A 116 14.90 17.16 17.32
C GLU A 116 15.64 17.90 16.20
N LYS A 117 15.30 17.63 14.93
CA LYS A 117 16.00 18.24 13.79
C LYS A 117 15.60 19.68 13.55
N GLU A 118 14.34 20.02 13.81
CA GLU A 118 13.77 21.31 13.43
C GLU A 118 13.52 22.22 14.66
N GLY A 119 13.69 21.69 15.89
CA GLY A 119 13.56 22.47 17.12
C GLY A 119 12.14 22.94 17.41
N VAL A 120 11.13 22.20 16.94
CA VAL A 120 9.71 22.57 17.04
C VAL A 120 8.98 21.78 18.12
N GLY A 121 7.89 22.32 18.65
CA GLY A 121 7.02 21.59 19.57
C GLY A 121 6.20 20.49 18.88
N ILE A 122 5.66 19.56 19.67
CA ILE A 122 4.88 18.40 19.16
C ILE A 122 3.69 18.80 18.28
N GLY A 123 3.03 19.93 18.59
CA GLY A 123 1.88 20.39 17.82
C GLY A 123 2.25 20.81 16.40
N GLU A 124 3.35 21.54 16.26
CA GLU A 124 3.88 21.96 14.96
C GLU A 124 4.48 20.77 14.20
N ALA A 125 5.17 19.85 14.91
CA ALA A 125 5.65 18.60 14.32
C ALA A 125 4.51 17.77 13.71
N MET A 126 3.37 17.65 14.41
CA MET A 126 2.18 16.97 13.88
C MET A 126 1.61 17.66 12.65
N LYS A 127 1.49 19.00 12.66
CA LYS A 127 1.02 19.76 11.48
C LYS A 127 1.91 19.53 10.26
N ARG A 128 3.23 19.61 10.45
CA ARG A 128 4.21 19.38 9.37
C ARG A 128 4.17 17.96 8.85
N LEU A 129 4.14 16.97 9.74
CA LEU A 129 4.07 15.56 9.35
C LEU A 129 2.77 15.28 8.59
N TYR A 130 1.66 15.85 9.06
CA TYR A 130 0.37 15.76 8.40
C TYR A 130 0.39 16.39 7.01
N HIS A 131 0.93 17.60 6.87
CA HIS A 131 1.09 18.23 5.56
C HIS A 131 2.00 17.43 4.62
N ARG A 132 3.09 16.82 5.10
CA ARG A 132 3.94 15.95 4.26
C ARG A 132 3.23 14.70 3.74
N ILE A 133 2.18 14.25 4.43
CA ILE A 133 1.43 13.03 4.08
C ILE A 133 0.25 13.35 3.15
N TYR A 134 -0.38 14.51 3.34
CA TYR A 134 -1.67 14.86 2.70
C TYR A 134 -1.63 16.08 1.76
N LYS A 135 -0.49 16.75 1.58
CA LYS A 135 -0.26 17.80 0.57
C LYS A 135 0.93 17.43 -0.30
#